data_AF-A0A3G7U4F3-F1
#
_entry.id   AF-A0A3G7U4F3-F1
#
_cell.length_a   1.000
_cell.length_b   1.000
_cell.length_c   1.000
_cell.angle_alpha   90.00
_cell.angle_beta   90.00
_cell.angle_gamma   90.00
#
_symmetry.space_group_name_H-M   'P 1'
#
loop_
_entity.id
_entity.type
_entity.pdbx_description
1 polymer ?
#
loop_
_entity_poly.entity_id
_entity_poly.type
_entity_poly.pdbx_seq_one_letter_code
_entity_poly.pdbx_strand_id
1 'polypeptide(L)' 'MIDFEAVKKLRVRDGDLLVVPESTEQDDMLRLAECIQLMNNARAVIVRGPIKQLDAAAMNKLGWYRA' A
#
# COMPACT_ATOMS: atom_id res chain seq x y z
N MET A 1 5.58 -2.33 18.35
CA MET A 1 5.96 -0.90 18.25
C MET A 1 6.46 -0.69 16.83
N ILE A 2 5.88 0.26 16.08
CA ILE A 2 6.37 0.59 14.74
C ILE A 2 7.73 1.28 14.86
N ASP A 3 8.69 0.84 14.04
CA ASP A 3 10.01 1.47 13.93
C ASP A 3 9.94 2.67 12.97
N PHE A 4 10.07 3.88 13.50
CA PHE A 4 10.00 5.13 12.75
C PHE A 4 11.11 5.29 11.71
N GLU A 5 12.32 4.80 12.01
CA GLU A 5 13.43 4.87 11.06
C GLU A 5 13.25 3.88 9.92
N ALA A 6 12.58 2.74 10.17
CA ALA A 6 12.15 1.84 9.11
C ALA A 6 11.08 2.48 8.21
N VAL A 7 10.10 3.18 8.77
CA VAL A 7 9.04 3.84 7.99
C VAL A 7 9.61 4.96 7.10
N LYS A 8 10.53 5.80 7.61
CA LYS A 8 11.20 6.81 6.78
C LYS A 8 11.91 6.22 5.56
N LYS A 9 12.52 5.04 5.71
CA LYS A 9 13.23 4.34 4.62
C LYS A 9 12.30 3.91 3.49
N LEU A 10 10.99 3.79 3.74
CA LEU A 10 10.00 3.50 2.69
C LEU A 10 9.85 4.65 1.69
N ARG A 11 10.24 5.88 2.06
CA ARG A 11 10.20 7.08 1.18
C ARG A 11 8.87 7.27 0.46
N VAL A 12 7.79 6.98 1.16
CA VAL A 12 6.40 7.11 0.68
C VAL A 12 6.13 8.52 0.19
N ARG A 13 5.46 8.63 -0.96
CA ARG A 13 5.02 9.85 -1.62
C ARG A 13 3.50 9.92 -1.68
N ASP A 14 2.97 11.12 -1.92
CA ASP A 14 1.56 11.31 -2.21
C ASP A 14 1.11 10.43 -3.39
N GLY A 15 0.03 9.68 -3.17
CA GLY A 15 -0.57 8.77 -4.15
C GLY A 15 0.03 7.36 -4.17
N ASP A 16 1.05 7.07 -3.37
CA ASP A 16 1.63 5.73 -3.31
C ASP A 16 0.62 4.70 -2.77
N LEU A 17 0.77 3.46 -3.27
CA LEU A 17 0.05 2.30 -2.79
C LEU A 17 1.03 1.35 -2.09
N LEU A 18 0.81 1.11 -0.80
CA LEU A 18 1.57 0.16 0.00
C LEU A 18 0.76 -1.12 0.18
N VAL A 19 1.45 -2.25 0.03
CA VAL A 19 0.88 -3.58 0.23
C VAL A 19 1.51 -4.17 1.48
N VAL A 20 0.68 -4.49 2.47
CA VAL A 20 1.13 -5.18 3.69
C VAL A 20 0.76 -6.66 3.63
N PRO A 21 1.51 -7.54 4.33
CA PRO A 21 1.17 -8.96 4.41
C PRO A 21 -0.29 -9.20 4.82
N GLU A 22 -0.86 -10.29 4.35
CA GLU A 22 -2.25 -10.68 4.66
C GLU A 22 -2.48 -10.90 6.17
N SER A 23 -1.45 -11.31 6.90
CA SER A 23 -1.45 -11.47 8.34
C SER A 23 -1.34 -10.16 9.14
N THR A 24 -1.25 -9.00 8.48
CA THR A 24 -1.10 -7.71 9.17
C THR A 24 -2.41 -7.33 9.85
N GLU A 25 -2.36 -7.05 11.15
CA GLU A 25 -3.52 -6.64 11.92
C GLU A 25 -4.00 -5.22 11.55
N GLN A 26 -5.29 -4.97 11.72
CA GLN A 26 -5.90 -3.69 11.34
C GLN A 26 -5.29 -2.51 12.09
N ASP A 27 -5.05 -2.67 13.39
CA ASP A 27 -4.47 -1.63 14.23
C ASP A 27 -3.05 -1.26 13.79
N ASP A 28 -2.26 -2.24 13.33
CA ASP A 28 -0.92 -1.98 12.84
C ASP A 28 -0.93 -1.26 11.48
N MET A 29 -1.93 -1.53 10.62
CA MET A 29 -2.15 -0.77 9.39
C MET A 29 -2.50 0.70 9.68
N LEU A 30 -3.37 0.94 10.66
CA LEU A 30 -3.75 2.30 11.06
C LEU A 30 -2.56 3.07 11.62
N ARG A 31 -1.77 2.44 12.50
CA ARG A 31 -0.54 3.04 13.02
C ARG A 31 0.46 3.34 11.91
N LEU A 32 0.61 2.46 10.92
CA LEU A 32 1.48 2.71 9.78
C LEU A 32 1.00 3.92 8.95
N ALA A 33 -0.31 4.05 8.74
CA ALA A 33 -0.89 5.20 8.03
C ALA A 33 -0.61 6.52 8.78
N GLU A 34 -0.80 6.55 10.10
CA GLU A 34 -0.48 7.72 10.94
C GLU A 34 1.01 8.06 10.86
N CYS A 35 1.88 7.05 10.93
CA CYS A 35 3.33 7.22 10.83
C CYS A 35 3.74 7.83 9.48
N ILE A 36 3.16 7.35 8.37
CA ILE A 36 3.42 7.89 7.02
C ILE A 36 2.96 9.35 6.94
N GLN A 37 1.77 9.67 7.44
CA GLN A 37 1.27 11.04 7.43
C GLN A 37 2.18 11.98 8.24
N LEU A 38 2.64 11.56 9.41
CA LEU A 38 3.49 12.38 10.28
C LEU A 38 4.91 12.57 9.74
N MET A 39 5.52 11.52 9.18
CA MET A 39 6.94 11.55 8.79
C MET A 39 7.17 11.96 7.35
N ASN A 40 6.26 11.61 6.45
CA ASN A 40 6.40 11.84 5.02
C ASN A 40 5.48 12.95 4.51
N ASN A 41 4.51 13.39 5.33
CA ASN A 41 3.44 14.29 4.92
C ASN A 41 2.75 13.81 3.63
N ALA A 42 2.55 12.49 3.54
CA ALA A 42 2.07 11.82 2.34
C ALA A 42 0.70 11.16 2.56
N ARG A 43 -0.18 11.30 1.58
CA ARG A 43 -1.45 10.57 1.45
C ARG A 43 -1.23 9.32 0.62
N ALA A 44 -1.23 8.17 1.26
CA ALA A 44 -1.03 6.88 0.62
C ALA A 44 -2.19 5.92 0.92
N VAL A 45 -2.38 4.94 0.05
CA VAL A 45 -3.33 3.85 0.26
C VAL A 45 -2.59 2.63 0.77
N ILE A 46 -3.02 2.08 1.91
CA ILE A 46 -2.48 0.82 2.45
C ILE A 46 -3.50 -0.28 2.20
N VAL A 47 -3.09 -1.33 1.50
CA VAL A 47 -3.94 -2.49 1.23
C VAL A 47 -3.35 -3.73 1.87
N ARG A 48 -4.23 -4.53 2.48
CA ARG A 48 -3.89 -5.85 3.00
C ARG A 48 -4.10 -6.92 1.93
N GLY A 49 -3.14 -7.82 1.79
CA GLY A 49 -3.28 -9.02 0.99
C GLY A 49 -2.27 -9.08 -0.16
N PRO A 50 -2.34 -10.09 -1.01
CA PRO A 50 -1.60 -10.07 -2.26
C PRO A 50 -2.29 -9.12 -3.25
N ILE A 51 -1.67 -7.99 -3.56
CA ILE A 51 -2.01 -7.20 -4.75
C ILE A 51 -1.15 -7.68 -5.92
N LYS A 52 -1.81 -7.92 -7.06
CA LYS A 52 -1.13 -8.21 -8.32
C LYS A 52 -1.54 -7.18 -9.37
N GLN A 53 -0.55 -6.51 -9.95
CA GLN A 53 -0.78 -5.68 -11.12
C GLN A 53 -1.06 -6.59 -12.32
N LEU A 54 -2.16 -6.34 -13.02
CA LEU A 54 -2.51 -7.02 -14.25
C LEU A 54 -2.27 -6.08 -15.42
N ASP A 55 -1.62 -6.58 -16.47
CA ASP A 55 -1.54 -5.84 -17.74
C ASP A 55 -2.84 -5.97 -18.54
N ALA A 56 -2.95 -5.20 -19.61
CA ALA A 56 -4.15 -5.21 -20.47
C ALA A 56 -4.42 -6.58 -21.09
N ALA A 57 -3.39 -7.39 -21.36
CA ALA A 57 -3.57 -8.72 -21.93
C ALA A 57 -4.17 -9.70 -20.90
N ALA A 58 -3.67 -9.68 -19.67
CA ALA A 58 -4.19 -10.45 -18.55
C ALA A 58 -5.62 -10.03 -18.21
N MET A 59 -5.89 -8.71 -18.18
CA MET A 59 -7.25 -8.20 -17.98
C MET A 59 -8.19 -8.60 -19.11
N ASN A 60 -7.76 -8.55 -20.38
CA ASN A 60 -8.54 -9.03 -21.52
C ASN A 60 -8.88 -10.51 -21.40
N LYS A 61 -7.91 -11.35 -21.03
CA LYS A 61 -8.12 -12.79 -20.84
C LYS A 61 -9.16 -13.11 -19.77
N LEU A 62 -9.23 -12.26 -18.73
CA LEU A 62 -10.22 -12.38 -17.65
C LEU A 62 -11.58 -11.72 -17.99
N GLY A 63 -11.69 -11.07 -19.15
CA GLY A 63 -12.88 -10.30 -19.54
C GLY A 63 -13.07 -8.99 -18.77
N TRP A 64 -12.01 -8.49 -18.12
CA TRP A 64 -12.04 -7.30 -17.26
C TRP A 64 -11.65 -6.02 -17.99
N TYR A 65 -10.91 -6.11 -19.09
CA TYR A 65 -10.50 -4.94 -19.87
C TYR A 65 -11.69 -4.34 -20.63
N ARG A 66 -11.89 -3.02 -20.52
CA ARG A 66 -12.81 -2.24 -21.35
C ARG A 66 -12.07 -1.02 -21.91
N ALA A 67 -12.17 -0.84 -23.22
CA ALA A 67 -11.58 0.28 -23.97
C ALA A 67 -12.55 1.46 -24.06
#